data_AF-A0A0F9BCA6-F1
#
_entry.id   AF-A0A0F9BCA6-F1
#
_cell.length_a   1.000
_cell.length_b   1.000
_cell.length_c   1.000
_cell.angle_alpha   90.00
_cell.angle_beta   90.00
_cell.angle_gamma   90.00
#
_symmetry.space_group_name_H-M   'P 1'
#
loop_
_entity.id
_entity.type
_entity.pdbx_description
1 polymer ?
#
loop_
_entity_poly.entity_id
_entity_poly.type
_entity_poly.pdbx_seq_one_letter_code
_entity_poly.pdbx_strand_id
1 'polypeptide(L)'
;LYRCKKILRHIYSRYKRKRKHLSDIQKKRFENILTSLQASILKKNKKAADRAAKNLESLANQYLKKSAFEQIFDVIVALIFAIVVAIVVRQMWFELYTIPTGSMRPTLKEKDMLLVSKTDFAINVPLQTKHLYFDPDLLKRGSIVIFTSKNLDIADQNMLYFYLFPGKKQLVKRLIGKPGDILYFYGGRIYGIDKHGNELKELSNTKYFKEIEHIPFIRFDGKAITPDNFSKEIYSPVVFYQMNEPIAMLNINPMGQIESEMLTEHAGVFTKDSGIENYYDIWGFKNFAMSRILTKEEVEKYSNDSVEDVEEADLYLELTHHPTLKDSKIIRDEYGRVRPALNYSTSLIPLFEDSLKKIFQSIYTARFCVKNGFAYRYGSKFREDNSIPKLEDVANGCYEIQNGKAYLVNFLGITKKLKNDHPLNQFSIARTKTLYNLGIEFSNVFNPHRKNQLLVPSRYAYFRDNDFYLIY
;
A
#
# COMPACT_ATOMS: atom_id res chain seq x y z
N LEU A 1 33.16 11.99 48.45
CA LEU A 1 32.72 13.36 48.84
C LEU A 1 31.64 13.92 47.92
N TYR A 2 31.71 13.78 46.58
CA TYR A 2 30.67 14.25 45.65
C TYR A 2 29.26 13.71 45.99
N ARG A 3 29.15 12.38 46.21
CA ARG A 3 27.90 11.74 46.68
C ARG A 3 27.35 12.37 47.96
N CYS A 4 28.19 12.55 48.99
CA CYS A 4 27.80 13.17 50.26
C CYS A 4 27.27 14.60 50.08
N LYS A 5 27.88 15.40 49.19
CA LYS A 5 27.39 16.75 48.84
C LYS A 5 26.01 16.70 48.17
N LYS A 6 25.77 15.73 47.27
CA LYS A 6 24.47 15.52 46.61
C LYS A 6 23.38 15.15 47.62
N ILE A 7 23.69 14.23 48.54
CA ILE A 7 22.79 13.81 49.64
C ILE A 7 22.44 14.99 50.55
N LEU A 8 23.45 15.73 51.01
CA LEU A 8 23.26 16.91 51.85
C LEU A 8 22.28 17.90 51.20
N ARG A 9 22.51 18.27 49.93
CA ARG A 9 21.65 19.22 49.20
C ARG A 9 20.22 18.68 49.02
N HIS A 10 20.08 17.42 48.61
CA HIS A 10 18.77 16.82 48.33
C HIS A 10 17.91 16.70 49.59
N ILE A 11 18.48 16.18 50.68
CA ILE A 11 17.74 15.99 51.95
C ILE A 11 17.49 17.33 52.62
N TYR A 12 18.43 18.28 52.59
CA TYR A 12 18.21 19.63 53.13
C TYR A 12 17.02 20.32 52.46
N SER A 13 16.89 20.23 51.13
CA SER A 13 15.75 20.77 50.40
C SER A 13 14.43 20.14 50.84
N ARG A 14 14.38 18.81 51.00
CA ARG A 14 13.21 18.08 51.50
C ARG A 14 12.87 18.43 52.95
N TYR A 15 13.88 18.51 53.81
CA TYR A 15 13.73 18.95 55.20
C TYR A 15 13.12 20.34 55.25
N LYS A 16 13.63 21.31 54.48
CA LYS A 16 13.10 22.69 54.44
C LYS A 16 11.61 22.72 54.04
N ARG A 17 11.21 21.93 53.05
CA ARG A 17 9.80 21.84 52.59
C ARG A 17 8.88 21.21 53.64
N LYS A 18 9.34 20.16 54.33
CA LYS A 18 8.50 19.40 55.29
C LYS A 18 8.75 19.76 56.76
N ARG A 19 9.61 20.73 57.06
CA ARG A 19 10.01 21.14 58.42
C ARG A 19 8.81 21.45 59.32
N LYS A 20 7.74 22.00 58.75
CA LYS A 20 6.50 22.35 59.47
C LYS A 20 5.74 21.13 60.01
N HIS A 21 5.96 19.94 59.46
CA HIS A 21 5.31 18.70 59.86
C HIS A 21 6.16 17.83 60.80
N LEU A 22 7.31 18.35 61.26
CA LEU A 22 8.22 17.65 62.18
C LEU A 22 8.08 18.21 63.60
N SER A 23 8.24 17.35 64.62
CA SER A 23 8.37 17.79 66.01
C SER A 23 9.71 18.49 66.25
N ASP A 24 9.83 19.28 67.33
CA ASP A 24 11.06 20.03 67.60
C ASP A 24 12.26 19.12 67.90
N ILE A 25 12.02 17.93 68.47
CA ILE A 25 13.03 16.89 68.66
C ILE A 25 13.54 16.38 67.30
N GLN A 26 12.63 16.15 66.35
CA GLN A 26 12.99 15.71 64.99
C GLN A 26 13.76 16.79 64.24
N LYS A 27 13.36 18.07 64.35
CA LYS A 27 14.08 19.21 63.75
C LYS A 27 15.52 19.30 64.25
N LYS A 28 15.73 19.26 65.58
CA LYS A 28 17.08 19.26 66.18
C LYS A 28 17.93 18.09 65.70
N ARG A 29 17.34 16.88 65.57
CA ARG A 29 18.04 15.71 65.02
C ARG A 29 18.47 15.91 63.56
N PHE A 30 17.60 16.43 62.70
CA PHE A 30 17.95 16.74 61.31
C PHE A 30 19.06 17.80 61.24
N GLU A 31 18.94 18.89 61.98
CA GLU A 31 19.89 20.02 61.98
C GLU A 31 21.28 19.58 62.48
N ASN A 32 21.36 18.75 63.52
CA ASN A 32 22.62 18.19 64.01
C ASN A 32 23.32 17.30 62.96
N ILE A 33 22.59 16.41 62.29
CA ILE A 33 23.15 15.51 61.28
C ILE A 33 23.56 16.30 60.02
N LEU A 34 22.75 17.27 59.59
CA LEU A 34 23.06 18.17 58.47
C LEU A 34 24.37 18.95 58.72
N THR A 35 24.51 19.51 59.93
CA THR A 35 25.69 20.29 60.34
C THR A 35 26.94 19.40 60.43
N SER A 36 26.80 18.20 61.01
CA SER A 36 27.88 17.20 61.08
C SER A 36 28.34 16.74 59.69
N LEU A 37 27.40 16.51 58.77
CA LEU A 37 27.70 16.15 57.38
C LEU A 37 28.42 17.30 56.65
N GLN A 38 27.96 18.54 56.82
CA GLN A 38 28.60 19.71 56.22
C GLN A 38 30.03 19.92 56.75
N ALA A 39 30.24 19.85 58.06
CA ALA A 39 31.55 19.96 58.68
C ALA A 39 32.51 18.85 58.21
N SER A 40 32.02 17.61 58.11
CA SER A 40 32.81 16.47 57.62
C SER A 40 33.19 16.61 56.15
N ILE A 41 32.32 17.19 55.32
CA ILE A 41 32.61 17.50 53.91
C ILE A 41 33.66 18.60 53.78
N LEU A 42 33.56 19.67 54.59
CA LEU A 42 34.52 20.78 54.61
C LEU A 42 35.91 20.32 55.03
N LYS A 43 35.99 19.48 56.06
CA LYS A 43 37.23 18.85 56.55
C LYS A 43 37.76 17.74 55.63
N LYS A 44 37.12 17.49 54.48
CA LYS A 44 37.45 16.42 53.52
C LYS A 44 37.55 15.00 54.13
N ASN A 45 36.92 14.76 55.29
CA ASN A 45 36.95 13.46 55.96
C ASN A 45 35.93 12.50 55.34
N LYS A 46 36.39 11.64 54.43
CA LYS A 46 35.54 10.70 53.69
C LYS A 46 34.75 9.75 54.60
N LYS A 47 35.40 9.15 55.61
CA LYS A 47 34.77 8.13 56.49
C LYS A 47 33.68 8.75 57.37
N ALA A 48 33.92 9.95 57.91
CA ALA A 48 32.94 10.66 58.72
C ALA A 48 31.77 11.18 57.88
N ALA A 49 32.05 11.73 56.70
CA ALA A 49 31.02 12.22 55.78
C ALA A 49 30.11 11.10 55.25
N ASP A 50 30.63 9.89 55.02
CA ASP A 50 29.82 8.75 54.60
C ASP A 50 28.87 8.26 55.71
N ARG A 51 29.36 8.16 56.96
CA ARG A 51 28.53 7.83 58.13
C ARG A 51 27.42 8.84 58.36
N ALA A 52 27.76 10.13 58.35
CA ALA A 52 26.77 11.20 58.51
C ALA A 52 25.74 11.22 57.35
N ALA A 53 26.16 10.93 56.12
CA ALA A 53 25.26 10.85 54.97
C ALA A 53 24.28 9.67 55.09
N LYS A 54 24.74 8.47 55.48
CA LYS A 54 23.88 7.30 55.72
C LYS A 54 22.87 7.54 56.84
N ASN A 55 23.31 8.13 57.95
CA ASN A 55 22.42 8.48 59.06
C ASN A 55 21.35 9.50 58.62
N LEU A 56 21.73 10.49 57.80
CA LEU A 56 20.82 11.47 57.25
C LEU A 56 19.79 10.84 56.29
N GLU A 57 20.22 9.91 55.44
CA GLU A 57 19.35 9.15 54.53
C GLU A 57 18.35 8.29 55.32
N SER A 58 18.81 7.57 56.34
CA SER A 58 17.95 6.75 57.22
C SER A 58 16.88 7.60 57.90
N LEU A 59 17.27 8.75 58.47
CA LEU A 59 16.33 9.66 59.14
C LEU A 59 15.32 10.27 58.14
N ALA A 60 15.79 10.63 56.93
CA ALA A 60 14.94 11.13 55.86
C ALA A 60 13.92 10.09 55.37
N ASN A 61 14.32 8.81 55.26
CA ASN A 61 13.40 7.75 54.86
C ASN A 61 12.31 7.47 55.90
N GLN A 62 12.60 7.70 57.18
CA GLN A 62 11.64 7.51 58.27
C GLN A 62 10.64 8.66 58.37
N TYR A 63 11.11 9.92 58.34
CA TYR A 63 10.29 11.09 58.67
C TYR A 63 9.99 12.03 57.49
N LEU A 64 10.73 11.92 56.38
CA LEU A 64 10.54 12.73 55.18
C LEU A 64 10.03 11.88 54.01
N LYS A 65 9.19 10.86 54.27
CA LYS A 65 8.58 10.03 53.21
C LYS A 65 7.90 10.92 52.16
N LYS A 66 8.02 10.53 50.88
CA LYS A 66 7.30 11.23 49.81
C LYS A 66 5.79 11.04 50.04
N SER A 67 5.02 12.11 49.89
CA SER A 67 3.56 12.00 49.94
C SER A 67 3.08 11.14 48.75
N ALA A 68 1.90 10.53 48.85
CA ALA A 68 1.32 9.78 47.73
C ALA A 68 1.21 10.65 46.46
N PHE A 69 0.88 11.94 46.62
CA PHE A 69 0.85 12.90 45.52
C PHE A 69 2.23 13.12 44.88
N GLU A 70 3.29 13.25 45.68
CA GLU A 70 4.66 13.40 45.16
C GLU A 70 5.12 12.14 44.40
N GLN A 71 4.74 10.95 44.88
CA GLN A 71 5.06 9.69 44.20
C GLN A 71 4.30 9.56 42.88
N ILE A 72 3.00 9.89 42.87
CA ILE A 72 2.18 9.92 41.66
C ILE A 72 2.74 10.94 40.66
N PHE A 73 3.11 12.13 41.12
CA PHE A 73 3.69 13.16 40.26
C PHE A 73 5.01 12.71 39.64
N ASP A 74 5.90 12.05 40.39
CA ASP A 74 7.15 11.51 39.85
C ASP A 74 6.89 10.46 38.75
N VAL A 75 5.89 9.58 38.95
CA VAL A 75 5.49 8.57 37.95
C VAL A 75 4.91 9.24 36.71
N ILE A 76 4.05 10.25 36.88
CA ILE A 76 3.47 11.02 35.77
C ILE A 76 4.57 11.73 34.98
N VAL A 77 5.52 12.38 35.65
CA VAL A 77 6.65 13.06 34.99
C VAL A 77 7.52 12.06 34.23
N ALA A 78 7.82 10.90 34.80
CA ALA A 78 8.58 9.85 34.12
C ALA A 78 7.84 9.30 32.89
N LEU A 79 6.52 9.10 33.01
CA LEU A 79 5.67 8.66 31.90
C LEU A 79 5.62 9.70 30.77
N ILE A 80 5.41 10.98 31.10
CA ILE A 80 5.43 12.08 30.13
C ILE A 80 6.79 12.15 29.43
N PHE A 81 7.89 12.07 30.19
CA PHE A 81 9.23 12.07 29.63
C PHE A 81 9.44 10.89 28.66
N ALA A 82 9.01 9.69 29.05
CA ALA A 82 9.09 8.51 28.18
C ALA A 82 8.25 8.67 26.90
N ILE A 83 7.06 9.24 26.99
CA ILE A 83 6.20 9.55 25.82
C ILE A 83 6.87 10.56 24.90
N VAL A 84 7.43 11.65 25.45
CA VAL A 84 8.13 12.67 24.66
C VAL A 84 9.33 12.07 23.94
N VAL A 85 10.15 11.29 24.64
CA VAL A 85 11.30 10.58 24.02
C VAL A 85 10.81 9.62 22.94
N ALA A 86 9.76 8.85 23.19
CA ALA A 86 9.18 7.93 22.22
C ALA A 86 8.66 8.66 20.96
N ILE A 87 8.02 9.82 21.11
CA ILE A 87 7.56 10.65 20.00
C ILE A 87 8.75 11.17 19.17
N VAL A 88 9.80 11.67 19.84
CA VAL A 88 11.00 12.17 19.16
C VAL A 88 11.69 11.05 18.38
N VAL A 89 11.89 9.88 19.00
CA VAL A 89 12.47 8.69 18.36
C VAL A 89 11.62 8.27 17.15
N ARG A 90 10.29 8.20 17.32
CA ARG A 90 9.35 7.82 16.25
C ARG A 90 9.37 8.79 15.07
N GLN A 91 9.58 10.08 15.33
CA GLN A 91 9.62 11.09 14.28
C GLN A 91 10.96 11.14 13.56
N MET A 92 12.06 10.87 14.26
CA MET A 92 13.42 11.05 13.73
C MET A 92 14.09 9.79 13.21
N TRP A 93 13.94 8.64 13.87
CA TRP A 93 14.74 7.44 13.57
C TRP A 93 13.94 6.36 12.86
N PHE A 94 12.95 5.79 13.53
CA PHE A 94 12.21 4.66 12.99
C PHE A 94 10.78 4.61 13.52
N GLU A 95 9.91 3.93 12.78
CA GLU A 95 8.52 3.73 13.17
C GLU A 95 8.08 2.30 12.84
N LEU A 96 7.26 1.73 13.72
CA LEU A 96 6.62 0.44 13.47
C LEU A 96 5.33 0.65 12.69
N TYR A 97 5.18 -0.07 11.58
CA TYR A 97 4.01 -0.03 10.72
C TYR A 97 3.36 -1.40 10.60
N THR A 98 2.03 -1.44 10.56
CA THR A 98 1.28 -2.66 10.23
C THR A 98 0.66 -2.49 8.84
N ILE A 99 0.85 -3.47 7.95
CA ILE A 99 0.32 -3.41 6.59
C ILE A 99 -1.20 -3.65 6.59
N PRO A 100 -2.03 -2.67 6.15
CA PRO A 100 -3.48 -2.82 6.17
C PRO A 100 -4.05 -3.50 4.93
N THR A 101 -3.34 -3.45 3.79
CA THR A 101 -3.86 -3.89 2.48
C THR A 101 -2.86 -4.76 1.72
N GLY A 102 -3.36 -5.69 0.90
CA GLY A 102 -2.55 -6.63 0.13
C GLY A 102 -1.96 -6.08 -1.18
N SER A 103 -1.82 -4.77 -1.32
CA SER A 103 -1.35 -4.16 -2.59
C SER A 103 0.14 -4.35 -2.88
N MET A 104 0.88 -4.88 -1.91
CA MET A 104 2.31 -5.18 -1.98
C MET A 104 2.59 -6.69 -1.97
N ARG A 105 1.55 -7.52 -2.10
CA ARG A 105 1.72 -8.98 -2.17
C ARG A 105 2.44 -9.37 -3.47
N PRO A 106 3.23 -10.46 -3.47
CA PRO A 106 3.51 -11.34 -2.34
C PRO A 106 4.57 -10.79 -1.36
N THR A 107 5.22 -9.65 -1.66
CA THR A 107 6.32 -9.10 -0.86
C THR A 107 5.89 -8.80 0.58
N LEU A 108 4.77 -8.10 0.75
CA LEU A 108 4.22 -7.72 2.04
C LEU A 108 2.74 -8.12 2.09
N LYS A 109 2.36 -8.86 3.12
CA LYS A 109 1.00 -9.36 3.35
C LYS A 109 0.29 -8.49 4.40
N GLU A 110 -1.03 -8.54 4.39
CA GLU A 110 -1.84 -7.85 5.39
C GLU A 110 -1.55 -8.39 6.79
N LYS A 111 -1.32 -7.46 7.73
CA LYS A 111 -0.88 -7.66 9.13
C LYS A 111 0.62 -7.87 9.33
N ASP A 112 1.44 -7.84 8.29
CA ASP A 112 2.90 -7.78 8.47
C ASP A 112 3.29 -6.52 9.25
N MET A 113 4.26 -6.68 10.17
CA MET A 113 4.83 -5.59 10.95
C MET A 113 6.19 -5.19 10.38
N LEU A 114 6.34 -3.92 10.01
CA LEU A 114 7.55 -3.33 9.45
C LEU A 114 8.24 -2.44 10.47
N LEU A 115 9.57 -2.53 10.51
CA LEU A 115 10.42 -1.50 11.09
C LEU A 115 10.89 -0.58 9.98
N VAL A 116 10.43 0.67 10.00
CA VAL A 116 10.63 1.62 8.90
C VAL A 116 11.65 2.67 9.34
N SER A 117 12.76 2.77 8.62
CA SER A 117 13.76 3.83 8.79
C SER A 117 13.25 5.15 8.23
N LYS A 118 13.51 6.25 8.93
CA LYS A 118 13.29 7.63 8.47
C LYS A 118 14.59 8.36 8.15
N THR A 119 15.73 7.70 8.35
CA THR A 119 17.06 8.30 8.24
C THR A 119 17.77 8.03 6.92
N ASP A 120 17.23 7.14 6.09
CA ASP A 120 17.93 6.63 4.90
C ASP A 120 18.16 7.69 3.81
N PHE A 121 17.31 8.72 3.77
CA PHE A 121 17.37 9.80 2.78
C PHE A 121 17.18 11.19 3.39
N ALA A 122 16.95 11.28 4.70
CA ALA A 122 16.68 12.53 5.37
C ALA A 122 17.01 12.49 6.86
N ILE A 123 17.32 13.63 7.45
CA ILE A 123 17.37 13.82 8.91
C ILE A 123 16.24 14.77 9.28
N ASN A 124 15.20 14.27 9.95
CA ASN A 124 14.03 15.06 10.29
C ASN A 124 14.29 16.00 11.48
N VAL A 125 13.71 17.20 11.45
CA VAL A 125 13.63 18.06 12.63
C VAL A 125 12.49 17.54 13.53
N PRO A 126 12.73 17.25 14.82
CA PRO A 126 11.66 16.80 15.71
C PRO A 126 10.52 17.81 15.79
N LEU A 127 9.28 17.30 15.77
CA LEU A 127 8.03 18.05 15.82
C LEU A 127 7.80 19.02 14.63
N GLN A 128 8.56 18.92 13.54
CA GLN A 128 8.39 19.74 12.33
C GLN A 128 8.34 18.88 11.06
N THR A 129 7.83 19.45 9.97
CA THR A 129 7.87 18.86 8.62
C THR A 129 9.18 19.18 7.88
N LYS A 130 10.10 19.90 8.52
CA LYS A 130 11.39 20.28 7.96
C LYS A 130 12.41 19.16 8.13
N HIS A 131 13.36 19.12 7.20
CA HIS A 131 14.51 18.24 7.27
C HIS A 131 15.76 19.08 7.54
N LEU A 132 16.63 18.62 8.44
CA LEU A 132 17.99 19.13 8.62
C LEU A 132 18.86 18.79 7.41
N TYR A 133 18.64 17.60 6.84
CA TYR A 133 19.28 17.11 5.63
C TYR A 133 18.23 16.30 4.85
N PHE A 134 18.18 16.46 3.54
CA PHE A 134 17.29 15.71 2.66
C PHE A 134 17.98 15.54 1.32
N ASP A 135 18.15 14.28 0.92
CA ASP A 135 18.75 13.92 -0.36
C ASP A 135 17.92 12.79 -1.00
N PRO A 136 17.11 13.10 -2.02
CA PRO A 136 16.28 12.11 -2.69
C PRO A 136 17.11 11.11 -3.51
N ASP A 137 18.37 11.39 -3.84
CA ASP A 137 19.21 10.48 -4.61
C ASP A 137 19.63 9.26 -3.80
N LEU A 138 19.65 9.37 -2.46
CA LEU A 138 19.92 8.25 -1.54
C LEU A 138 18.84 7.15 -1.59
N LEU A 139 17.61 7.48 -1.99
CA LEU A 139 16.58 6.48 -2.21
C LEU A 139 16.94 5.61 -3.40
N LYS A 140 17.03 4.30 -3.20
CA LYS A 140 17.34 3.35 -4.28
C LYS A 140 16.06 2.88 -4.97
N ARG A 141 16.12 2.68 -6.29
CA ARG A 141 15.06 1.97 -7.02
C ARG A 141 14.94 0.55 -6.46
N GLY A 142 13.72 0.03 -6.43
CA GLY A 142 13.37 -1.20 -5.75
C GLY A 142 13.11 -1.06 -4.25
N SER A 143 13.45 0.06 -3.60
CA SER A 143 13.14 0.27 -2.18
C SER A 143 11.63 0.36 -1.93
N ILE A 144 11.19 -0.11 -0.76
CA ILE A 144 9.80 0.08 -0.30
C ILE A 144 9.75 1.41 0.44
N VAL A 145 8.90 2.31 -0.05
CA VAL A 145 8.73 3.66 0.48
C VAL A 145 7.35 3.83 1.08
N ILE A 146 7.29 4.64 2.14
CA ILE A 146 6.03 5.04 2.78
C ILE A 146 5.86 6.53 2.58
N PHE A 147 4.74 6.93 1.98
CA PHE A 147 4.44 8.33 1.68
C PHE A 147 2.99 8.67 1.98
N THR A 148 2.74 9.96 2.18
CA THR A 148 1.39 10.46 2.44
C THR A 148 0.56 10.47 1.16
N SER A 149 -0.71 10.10 1.26
CA SER A 149 -1.65 10.17 0.15
C SER A 149 -2.11 11.61 -0.16
N LYS A 150 -1.59 12.61 0.56
CA LYS A 150 -1.91 14.02 0.37
C LYS A 150 -1.59 14.44 -1.07
N ASN A 151 -2.53 15.13 -1.71
CA ASN A 151 -2.42 15.62 -3.09
C ASN A 151 -2.34 14.53 -4.17
N LEU A 152 -2.64 13.27 -3.83
CA LEU A 152 -2.82 12.22 -4.83
C LEU A 152 -4.27 12.19 -5.29
N ASP A 153 -4.55 11.73 -6.50
CA ASP A 153 -5.91 11.53 -6.99
C ASP A 153 -6.46 10.18 -6.51
N ILE A 154 -6.76 10.09 -5.20
CA ILE A 154 -7.25 8.87 -4.56
C ILE A 154 -8.51 9.19 -3.77
N ALA A 155 -9.53 8.32 -3.91
CA ALA A 155 -10.75 8.38 -3.14
C ALA A 155 -10.47 8.19 -1.64
N ASP A 156 -11.04 9.08 -0.82
CA ASP A 156 -10.92 9.06 0.65
C ASP A 156 -9.47 8.99 1.16
N GLN A 157 -8.81 10.14 1.21
CA GLN A 157 -7.44 10.28 1.75
C GLN A 157 -7.42 10.55 3.25
N ASN A 158 -8.56 10.80 3.86
CA ASN A 158 -8.61 11.26 5.25
C ASN A 158 -8.55 10.05 6.20
N MET A 159 -7.89 10.22 7.33
CA MET A 159 -7.97 9.28 8.43
C MET A 159 -7.93 10.02 9.77
N LEU A 160 -8.39 9.35 10.82
CA LEU A 160 -8.27 9.84 12.19
C LEU A 160 -7.19 9.04 12.92
N TYR A 161 -6.08 9.69 13.24
CA TYR A 161 -5.02 9.13 14.05
C TYR A 161 -5.47 9.04 15.51
N PHE A 162 -5.34 7.85 16.11
CA PHE A 162 -5.92 7.51 17.42
C PHE A 162 -7.42 7.87 17.57
N TYR A 163 -8.18 7.90 16.47
CA TYR A 163 -9.58 8.37 16.45
C TYR A 163 -9.78 9.84 16.86
N LEU A 164 -8.71 10.62 17.02
CA LEU A 164 -8.74 11.96 17.61
C LEU A 164 -8.16 13.03 16.68
N PHE A 165 -7.13 12.72 15.90
CA PHE A 165 -6.39 13.72 15.13
C PHE A 165 -6.57 13.52 13.62
N PRO A 166 -7.05 14.53 12.87
CA PRO A 166 -7.18 14.41 11.43
C PRO A 166 -5.81 14.27 10.78
N GLY A 167 -5.70 13.33 9.85
CA GLY A 167 -4.48 13.04 9.10
C GLY A 167 -4.80 12.55 7.69
N LYS A 168 -3.74 12.25 6.96
CA LYS A 168 -3.83 11.66 5.62
C LYS A 168 -3.35 10.22 5.66
N LYS A 169 -4.01 9.35 4.91
CA LYS A 169 -3.60 7.94 4.79
C LYS A 169 -2.17 7.87 4.28
N GLN A 170 -1.46 6.84 4.72
CA GLN A 170 -0.11 6.56 4.25
C GLN A 170 -0.14 5.33 3.36
N LEU A 171 0.64 5.38 2.28
CA LEU A 171 0.74 4.32 1.29
C LEU A 171 2.12 3.70 1.37
N VAL A 172 2.15 2.37 1.29
CA VAL A 172 3.38 1.59 1.20
C VAL A 172 3.48 1.09 -0.23
N LYS A 173 4.49 1.54 -0.97
CA LYS A 173 4.71 1.15 -2.39
C LYS A 173 6.18 0.92 -2.66
N ARG A 174 6.48 0.29 -3.80
CA ARG A 174 7.85 0.16 -4.30
C ARG A 174 8.21 1.37 -5.16
N LEU A 175 9.37 1.96 -4.91
CA LEU A 175 9.96 2.97 -5.77
C LEU A 175 10.53 2.27 -7.01
N ILE A 176 9.94 2.53 -8.17
CA ILE A 176 10.36 1.91 -9.44
C ILE A 176 11.17 2.89 -10.29
N GLY A 177 10.63 4.10 -10.51
CA GLY A 177 11.28 5.18 -11.23
C GLY A 177 11.53 6.40 -10.35
N LYS A 178 12.53 7.19 -10.73
CA LYS A 178 12.90 8.50 -10.21
C LYS A 178 12.59 9.59 -11.24
N PRO A 179 12.58 10.88 -10.84
CA PRO A 179 12.42 11.97 -11.80
C PRO A 179 13.45 11.90 -12.94
N GLY A 180 12.96 11.95 -14.18
CA GLY A 180 13.77 11.85 -15.39
C GLY A 180 14.00 10.43 -15.89
N ASP A 181 13.52 9.39 -15.20
CA ASP A 181 13.58 8.02 -15.72
C ASP A 181 12.51 7.78 -16.77
N ILE A 182 12.88 7.01 -17.78
CA ILE A 182 11.95 6.44 -18.76
C ILE A 182 11.84 4.95 -18.47
N LEU A 183 10.62 4.45 -18.27
CA LEU A 183 10.35 3.04 -17.99
C LEU A 183 9.68 2.39 -19.20
N TYR A 184 9.96 1.11 -19.43
CA TYR A 184 9.38 0.34 -20.52
C TYR A 184 9.07 -1.08 -20.04
N PHE A 185 7.92 -1.63 -20.43
CA PHE A 185 7.49 -2.95 -20.00
C PHE A 185 7.47 -3.93 -21.17
N TYR A 186 8.01 -5.12 -20.97
CA TYR A 186 8.06 -6.15 -21.99
C TYR A 186 8.16 -7.53 -21.35
N GLY A 187 7.34 -8.48 -21.82
CA GLY A 187 7.42 -9.88 -21.39
C GLY A 187 7.29 -10.07 -19.88
N GLY A 188 6.36 -9.35 -19.25
CA GLY A 188 6.17 -9.38 -17.79
C GLY A 188 7.29 -8.71 -16.99
N ARG A 189 8.25 -8.05 -17.63
CA ARG A 189 9.38 -7.38 -16.97
C ARG A 189 9.34 -5.89 -17.19
N ILE A 190 10.05 -5.18 -16.32
CA ILE A 190 10.29 -3.75 -16.43
C ILE A 190 11.74 -3.46 -16.79
N TYR A 191 11.93 -2.49 -17.66
CA TYR A 191 13.20 -1.94 -18.10
C TYR A 191 13.15 -0.43 -17.93
N GLY A 192 14.29 0.23 -17.95
CA GLY A 192 14.30 1.68 -17.98
C GLY A 192 15.66 2.28 -18.24
N ILE A 193 15.63 3.58 -18.47
CA ILE A 193 16.78 4.43 -18.76
C ILE A 193 16.72 5.62 -17.79
N ASP A 194 17.83 5.97 -17.16
CA ASP A 194 17.91 7.13 -16.29
C ASP A 194 17.93 8.46 -17.08
N LYS A 195 17.84 9.57 -16.35
CA LYS A 195 17.92 10.94 -16.91
C LYS A 195 19.20 11.25 -17.70
N HIS A 196 20.22 10.40 -17.61
CA HIS A 196 21.51 10.53 -18.30
C HIS A 196 21.64 9.59 -19.50
N GLY A 197 20.60 8.81 -19.83
CA GLY A 197 20.63 7.85 -20.93
C GLY A 197 21.24 6.49 -20.56
N ASN A 198 21.53 6.22 -19.28
CA ASN A 198 22.07 4.94 -18.85
C ASN A 198 20.96 3.94 -18.56
N GLU A 199 21.15 2.69 -18.96
CA GLU A 199 20.25 1.60 -18.60
C GLU A 199 20.16 1.40 -17.08
N LEU A 200 18.94 1.29 -16.56
CA LEU A 200 18.61 0.95 -15.18
C LEU A 200 18.79 -0.55 -14.91
N LYS A 201 20.05 -1.00 -14.92
CA LYS A 201 20.44 -2.41 -14.76
C LYS A 201 19.92 -3.04 -13.46
N GLU A 202 19.62 -2.26 -12.43
CA GLU A 202 19.02 -2.76 -11.20
C GLU A 202 17.62 -3.38 -11.42
N LEU A 203 16.85 -2.87 -12.40
CA LEU A 203 15.52 -3.36 -12.75
C LEU A 203 15.56 -4.73 -13.46
N SER A 204 16.67 -5.07 -14.12
CA SER A 204 16.84 -6.35 -14.82
C SER A 204 17.67 -7.37 -14.04
N ASN A 205 18.62 -6.92 -13.20
CA ASN A 205 19.63 -7.80 -12.61
C ASN A 205 19.37 -8.24 -11.17
N THR A 206 18.56 -7.50 -10.40
CA THR A 206 18.32 -7.90 -9.01
C THR A 206 17.36 -9.10 -8.94
N LYS A 207 17.62 -9.99 -7.97
CA LYS A 207 16.81 -11.20 -7.75
C LYS A 207 15.30 -10.90 -7.67
N TYR A 208 14.96 -9.82 -6.95
CA TYR A 208 13.59 -9.38 -6.78
C TYR A 208 12.86 -9.14 -8.11
N PHE A 209 13.44 -8.32 -9.00
CA PHE A 209 12.79 -7.98 -10.27
C PHE A 209 12.76 -9.15 -11.26
N LYS A 210 13.62 -10.15 -11.10
CA LYS A 210 13.58 -11.38 -11.90
C LYS A 210 12.44 -12.32 -11.50
N GLU A 211 12.03 -12.29 -10.23
CA GLU A 211 11.04 -13.21 -9.67
C GLU A 211 9.60 -12.66 -9.71
N ILE A 212 9.40 -11.40 -10.08
CA ILE A 212 8.09 -10.74 -10.04
C ILE A 212 7.75 -10.14 -11.39
N GLU A 213 6.51 -10.36 -11.79
CA GLU A 213 5.97 -9.84 -13.03
C GLU A 213 5.41 -8.43 -12.83
N HIS A 214 5.61 -7.57 -13.83
CA HIS A 214 5.26 -6.16 -13.77
C HIS A 214 4.35 -5.80 -14.93
N ILE A 215 3.21 -5.19 -14.61
CA ILE A 215 2.27 -4.65 -15.59
C ILE A 215 2.17 -3.13 -15.38
N PRO A 216 2.25 -2.32 -16.46
CA PRO A 216 2.36 -0.87 -16.33
C PRO A 216 1.10 -0.16 -15.82
N PHE A 217 -0.06 -0.80 -15.87
CA PHE A 217 -1.34 -0.11 -15.76
C PHE A 217 -2.40 -0.97 -15.06
N ILE A 218 -3.46 -0.29 -14.62
CA ILE A 218 -4.71 -0.90 -14.14
C ILE A 218 -5.71 -1.01 -15.28
N ARG A 219 -5.72 -0.01 -16.19
CA ARG A 219 -6.55 0.03 -17.39
C ARG A 219 -5.84 0.76 -18.52
N PHE A 220 -6.08 0.37 -19.76
CA PHE A 220 -5.49 0.99 -20.94
C PHE A 220 -5.92 2.44 -21.16
N ASP A 221 -7.17 2.79 -20.84
CA ASP A 221 -7.71 4.18 -20.92
C ASP A 221 -7.04 5.17 -19.95
N GLY A 222 -6.37 4.67 -18.90
CA GLY A 222 -5.87 5.52 -17.82
C GLY A 222 -6.99 6.34 -17.16
N LYS A 223 -6.77 7.66 -17.00
CA LYS A 223 -7.79 8.60 -16.53
C LYS A 223 -8.36 9.38 -17.73
N ALA A 224 -9.65 9.18 -18.01
CA ALA A 224 -10.38 9.93 -19.04
C ALA A 224 -11.05 11.17 -18.46
N ILE A 225 -10.51 12.36 -18.76
CA ILE A 225 -11.06 13.66 -18.36
C ILE A 225 -12.02 14.16 -19.42
N THR A 226 -13.19 14.63 -18.97
CA THR A 226 -14.27 15.16 -19.81
C THR A 226 -14.72 16.52 -19.27
N PRO A 227 -15.30 17.42 -20.10
CA PRO A 227 -15.94 18.64 -19.62
C PRO A 227 -17.05 18.35 -18.59
N ASP A 228 -17.23 19.27 -17.64
CA ASP A 228 -18.27 19.17 -16.61
C ASP A 228 -19.69 19.46 -17.16
N ASN A 229 -19.79 20.16 -18.29
CA ASN A 229 -21.06 20.68 -18.81
C ASN A 229 -21.78 19.70 -19.77
N PHE A 230 -22.98 19.29 -19.35
CA PHE A 230 -23.97 18.44 -20.02
C PHE A 230 -24.76 19.17 -21.13
N SER A 231 -24.13 20.03 -21.94
CA SER A 231 -24.88 20.79 -22.97
C SER A 231 -25.13 20.00 -24.26
N LYS A 232 -24.36 18.92 -24.47
CA LYS A 232 -24.53 17.95 -25.56
C LYS A 232 -24.62 16.58 -24.92
N GLU A 233 -25.50 15.70 -25.40
CA GLU A 233 -25.70 14.34 -24.87
C GLU A 233 -24.41 13.49 -24.82
N ILE A 234 -23.33 13.96 -25.47
CA ILE A 234 -22.02 13.32 -25.53
C ILE A 234 -20.96 14.22 -24.88
N TYR A 235 -20.20 13.65 -23.94
CA TYR A 235 -19.08 14.27 -23.25
C TYR A 235 -17.84 14.26 -24.16
N SER A 236 -17.57 15.40 -24.81
CA SER A 236 -16.46 15.60 -25.75
C SER A 236 -15.92 17.04 -25.66
N PRO A 237 -14.60 17.29 -25.79
CA PRO A 237 -13.54 16.29 -26.01
C PRO A 237 -13.22 15.45 -24.78
N VAL A 238 -12.58 14.30 -24.99
CA VAL A 238 -12.06 13.42 -23.94
C VAL A 238 -10.55 13.43 -24.00
N VAL A 239 -9.88 13.77 -22.90
CA VAL A 239 -8.41 13.71 -22.80
C VAL A 239 -8.03 12.53 -21.92
N PHE A 240 -7.20 11.64 -22.47
CA PHE A 240 -6.70 10.45 -21.80
C PHE A 240 -5.36 10.75 -21.13
N TYR A 241 -5.31 10.53 -19.83
CA TYR A 241 -4.12 10.68 -19.01
C TYR A 241 -3.56 9.33 -18.62
N GLN A 242 -2.25 9.16 -18.74
CA GLN A 242 -1.50 8.03 -18.20
C GLN A 242 -0.27 8.55 -17.48
N MET A 243 0.09 7.93 -16.36
CA MET A 243 1.17 8.41 -15.50
C MET A 243 1.04 9.90 -15.12
N ASN A 244 -0.19 10.39 -15.04
CA ASN A 244 -0.56 11.79 -14.78
C ASN A 244 -0.16 12.79 -15.88
N GLU A 245 0.15 12.30 -17.08
CA GLU A 245 0.43 13.11 -18.28
C GLU A 245 -0.67 12.93 -19.32
N PRO A 246 -1.08 13.99 -20.05
CA PRO A 246 -2.03 13.88 -21.14
C PRO A 246 -1.36 13.21 -22.35
N ILE A 247 -1.94 12.12 -22.84
CA ILE A 247 -1.32 11.30 -23.91
C ILE A 247 -2.09 11.37 -25.22
N ALA A 248 -3.41 11.45 -25.16
CA ALA A 248 -4.23 11.49 -26.35
C ALA A 248 -5.54 12.22 -26.09
N MET A 249 -6.15 12.71 -27.15
CA MET A 249 -7.47 13.32 -27.15
C MET A 249 -8.36 12.68 -28.21
N LEU A 250 -9.63 12.47 -27.86
CA LEU A 250 -10.69 12.17 -28.80
C LEU A 250 -11.72 13.28 -28.75
N ASN A 251 -12.08 13.82 -29.91
CA ASN A 251 -13.10 14.85 -30.05
C ASN A 251 -14.16 14.42 -31.05
N ILE A 252 -15.36 14.98 -30.95
CA ILE A 252 -16.43 14.83 -31.92
C ILE A 252 -16.59 16.13 -32.67
N ASN A 253 -16.38 16.08 -33.98
CA ASN A 253 -16.51 17.25 -34.85
C ASN A 253 -18.00 17.55 -35.14
N PRO A 254 -18.31 18.71 -35.76
CA PRO A 254 -19.70 19.07 -36.08
C PRO A 254 -20.44 18.09 -36.98
N MET A 255 -19.73 17.23 -37.72
CA MET A 255 -20.31 16.16 -38.55
C MET A 255 -20.58 14.87 -37.76
N GLY A 256 -20.28 14.84 -36.45
CA GLY A 256 -20.46 13.67 -35.60
C GLY A 256 -19.35 12.62 -35.72
N GLN A 257 -18.27 12.91 -36.46
CA GLN A 257 -17.13 12.01 -36.61
C GLN A 257 -16.16 12.18 -35.44
N ILE A 258 -15.50 11.07 -35.06
CA ILE A 258 -14.48 11.09 -34.01
C ILE A 258 -13.14 11.49 -34.63
N GLU A 259 -12.62 12.62 -34.20
CA GLU A 259 -11.26 13.08 -34.46
C GLU A 259 -10.34 12.65 -33.32
N SER A 260 -9.16 12.15 -33.67
CA SER A 260 -8.19 11.65 -32.71
C SER A 260 -6.86 12.36 -32.85
N GLU A 261 -6.24 12.67 -31.71
CA GLU A 261 -4.94 13.33 -31.65
C GLU A 261 -4.07 12.65 -30.59
N MET A 262 -2.83 12.29 -30.96
CA MET A 262 -1.79 11.92 -30.00
C MET A 262 -1.11 13.21 -29.51
N LEU A 263 -1.01 13.37 -28.20
CA LEU A 263 -0.47 14.57 -27.55
C LEU A 263 1.04 14.40 -27.24
N THR A 264 1.85 14.16 -28.26
CA THR A 264 3.27 13.72 -28.17
C THR A 264 4.30 14.83 -27.91
N GLU A 265 3.89 16.05 -27.53
CA GLU A 265 4.82 17.17 -27.26
C GLU A 265 4.89 17.59 -25.78
N HIS A 266 4.44 16.73 -24.86
CA HIS A 266 4.33 17.08 -23.44
C HIS A 266 5.34 16.34 -22.55
N ALA A 267 5.93 17.08 -21.62
CA ALA A 267 6.81 16.62 -20.54
C ALA A 267 8.14 15.93 -20.93
N GLY A 268 8.56 15.97 -22.20
CA GLY A 268 9.90 15.52 -22.62
C GLY A 268 10.16 14.01 -22.55
N VAL A 269 9.13 13.21 -22.26
CA VAL A 269 9.21 11.74 -22.23
C VAL A 269 8.93 11.15 -23.61
N PHE A 270 7.99 11.75 -24.33
CA PHE A 270 7.64 11.41 -25.71
C PHE A 270 7.73 12.71 -26.50
N THR A 271 8.51 12.70 -27.58
CA THR A 271 8.69 13.84 -28.49
C THR A 271 8.32 13.40 -29.90
N LYS A 272 8.17 14.34 -30.85
CA LYS A 272 7.98 13.98 -32.26
C LYS A 272 9.08 13.06 -32.80
N ASP A 273 10.29 13.14 -32.24
CA ASP A 273 11.45 12.32 -32.63
C ASP A 273 11.46 10.93 -31.95
N SER A 274 10.52 10.64 -31.04
CA SER A 274 10.47 9.36 -30.31
C SER A 274 9.96 8.17 -31.15
N GLY A 275 9.47 8.41 -32.37
CA GLY A 275 8.90 7.36 -33.22
C GLY A 275 7.58 6.76 -32.71
N ILE A 276 6.93 7.45 -31.76
CA ILE A 276 5.64 7.03 -31.20
C ILE A 276 4.52 7.55 -32.09
N GLU A 277 3.89 6.65 -32.83
CA GLU A 277 2.79 6.97 -33.74
C GLU A 277 1.43 6.57 -33.16
N ASN A 278 1.39 5.49 -32.37
CA ASN A 278 0.15 4.95 -31.84
C ASN A 278 0.13 4.97 -30.32
N TYR A 279 -1.08 5.01 -29.75
CA TYR A 279 -1.27 4.97 -28.30
C TYR A 279 -0.62 3.73 -27.68
N TYR A 280 -0.64 2.56 -28.34
CA TYR A 280 -0.06 1.34 -27.83
C TYR A 280 1.48 1.26 -27.86
N ASP A 281 2.15 2.20 -28.53
CA ASP A 281 3.62 2.25 -28.56
C ASP A 281 4.21 2.75 -27.23
N ILE A 282 3.40 3.41 -26.40
CA ILE A 282 3.82 3.96 -25.11
C ILE A 282 4.01 2.85 -24.06
N TRP A 283 5.11 2.95 -23.30
CA TRP A 283 5.45 2.08 -22.16
C TRP A 283 5.34 0.57 -22.40
N GLY A 284 5.33 0.13 -23.67
CA GLY A 284 5.21 -1.27 -24.04
C GLY A 284 3.79 -1.84 -23.96
N PHE A 285 2.74 -1.03 -24.06
CA PHE A 285 1.35 -1.50 -24.04
C PHE A 285 1.06 -2.60 -25.07
N LYS A 286 1.70 -2.55 -26.25
CA LYS A 286 1.60 -3.62 -27.26
C LYS A 286 2.11 -5.00 -26.83
N ASN A 287 2.87 -5.09 -25.73
CA ASN A 287 3.47 -6.34 -25.27
C ASN A 287 2.61 -7.11 -24.25
N PHE A 288 1.41 -6.62 -23.95
CA PHE A 288 0.51 -7.18 -22.95
C PHE A 288 -0.93 -7.13 -23.42
N ALA A 289 -1.73 -8.08 -22.94
CA ALA A 289 -3.18 -8.06 -23.07
C ALA A 289 -3.84 -8.12 -21.69
N MET A 290 -5.01 -7.51 -21.55
CA MET A 290 -5.90 -7.84 -20.43
C MET A 290 -6.66 -9.12 -20.78
N SER A 291 -7.07 -9.91 -19.80
CA SER A 291 -7.66 -11.21 -20.07
C SER A 291 -8.85 -11.52 -19.17
N ARG A 292 -9.81 -12.26 -19.72
CA ARG A 292 -10.93 -12.84 -18.97
C ARG A 292 -11.32 -14.18 -19.59
N ILE A 293 -11.96 -15.03 -18.78
CA ILE A 293 -12.48 -16.31 -19.24
C ILE A 293 -14.00 -16.19 -19.44
N LEU A 294 -14.48 -16.64 -20.58
CA LEU A 294 -15.88 -16.57 -21.02
C LEU A 294 -16.44 -17.96 -21.32
N THR A 295 -17.74 -18.14 -21.12
CA THR A 295 -18.48 -19.26 -21.73
C THR A 295 -18.77 -18.96 -23.21
N LYS A 296 -19.15 -19.96 -24.00
CA LYS A 296 -19.58 -19.78 -25.40
C LYS A 296 -20.68 -18.71 -25.54
N GLU A 297 -21.72 -18.81 -24.71
CA GLU A 297 -22.82 -17.84 -24.66
C GLU A 297 -22.35 -16.42 -24.31
N GLU A 298 -21.39 -16.29 -23.39
CA GLU A 298 -20.82 -14.99 -23.03
C GLU A 298 -19.96 -14.41 -24.15
N VAL A 299 -19.27 -15.23 -24.94
CA VAL A 299 -18.55 -14.77 -26.13
C VAL A 299 -19.54 -14.15 -27.11
N GLU A 300 -20.58 -14.89 -27.51
CA GLU A 300 -21.59 -14.43 -28.48
C GLU A 300 -22.26 -13.12 -28.03
N LYS A 301 -22.51 -12.98 -26.72
CA LYS A 301 -23.23 -11.83 -26.17
C LYS A 301 -22.34 -10.63 -25.84
N TYR A 302 -21.13 -10.86 -25.35
CA TYR A 302 -20.30 -9.83 -24.69
C TYR A 302 -18.90 -9.67 -25.26
N SER A 303 -18.44 -10.56 -26.14
CA SER A 303 -17.19 -10.38 -26.87
C SER A 303 -17.38 -9.47 -28.08
N ASN A 304 -16.28 -8.86 -28.50
CA ASN A 304 -16.17 -8.22 -29.81
C ASN A 304 -15.76 -9.21 -30.91
N ASP A 305 -15.38 -10.43 -30.53
CA ASP A 305 -14.98 -11.52 -31.40
C ASP A 305 -16.10 -12.58 -31.51
N SER A 306 -15.92 -13.57 -32.38
CA SER A 306 -16.87 -14.67 -32.58
C SER A 306 -16.20 -16.03 -32.43
N VAL A 307 -16.99 -17.05 -32.10
CA VAL A 307 -16.50 -18.45 -32.03
C VAL A 307 -16.55 -19.17 -33.38
N GLU A 308 -16.92 -18.49 -34.48
CA GLU A 308 -17.14 -19.15 -35.79
C GLU A 308 -15.85 -19.81 -36.33
N ASP A 309 -14.70 -19.16 -36.13
CA ASP A 309 -13.39 -19.62 -36.59
C ASP A 309 -12.52 -20.22 -35.45
N VAL A 310 -13.12 -20.53 -34.31
CA VAL A 310 -12.39 -21.02 -33.12
C VAL A 310 -12.89 -22.43 -32.76
N GLU A 311 -11.95 -23.31 -32.41
CA GLU A 311 -12.27 -24.67 -31.97
C GLU A 311 -13.22 -24.66 -30.76
N GLU A 312 -14.22 -25.54 -30.77
CA GLU A 312 -15.17 -25.66 -29.67
C GLU A 312 -14.49 -26.19 -28.41
N ALA A 313 -14.61 -25.44 -27.31
CA ALA A 313 -13.96 -25.74 -26.03
C ALA A 313 -14.87 -25.51 -24.82
N ASP A 314 -14.42 -25.99 -23.65
CA ASP A 314 -15.15 -25.84 -22.38
C ASP A 314 -15.39 -24.37 -22.02
N LEU A 315 -14.37 -23.53 -22.20
CA LEU A 315 -14.37 -22.09 -22.00
C LEU A 315 -13.44 -21.41 -23.02
N TYR A 316 -13.49 -20.09 -23.08
CA TYR A 316 -12.65 -19.29 -23.98
C TYR A 316 -11.88 -18.24 -23.16
N LEU A 317 -10.57 -18.14 -23.38
CA LEU A 317 -9.76 -17.04 -22.88
C LEU A 317 -9.84 -15.90 -23.90
N GLU A 318 -10.52 -14.82 -23.53
CA GLU A 318 -10.51 -13.60 -24.33
C GLU A 318 -9.33 -12.74 -23.90
N LEU A 319 -8.52 -12.33 -24.87
CA LEU A 319 -7.46 -11.35 -24.71
C LEU A 319 -7.91 -10.02 -25.30
N THR A 320 -7.98 -8.98 -24.48
CA THR A 320 -8.12 -7.60 -24.92
C THR A 320 -6.73 -7.04 -25.22
N HIS A 321 -6.46 -6.84 -26.50
CA HIS A 321 -5.19 -6.32 -26.99
C HIS A 321 -5.09 -4.82 -26.79
N HIS A 322 -3.95 -4.30 -27.22
CA HIS A 322 -3.52 -2.96 -26.95
C HIS A 322 -4.48 -1.86 -27.48
N PRO A 323 -4.59 -0.74 -26.77
CA PRO A 323 -5.47 0.38 -27.11
C PRO A 323 -5.04 1.10 -28.38
N THR A 324 -6.01 1.49 -29.21
CA THR A 324 -5.78 2.34 -30.38
C THR A 324 -6.77 3.50 -30.45
N LEU A 325 -6.34 4.61 -31.04
CA LEU A 325 -7.21 5.74 -31.38
C LEU A 325 -7.98 5.50 -32.68
N LYS A 326 -7.50 4.58 -33.54
CA LYS A 326 -8.16 4.24 -34.80
C LYS A 326 -9.48 3.53 -34.55
N ASP A 327 -10.49 3.87 -35.34
CA ASP A 327 -11.84 3.31 -35.24
C ASP A 327 -12.44 3.42 -33.83
N SER A 328 -12.09 4.51 -33.12
CA SER A 328 -12.65 4.86 -31.82
C SER A 328 -14.17 4.87 -31.85
N LYS A 329 -14.80 4.47 -30.74
CA LYS A 329 -16.26 4.30 -30.66
C LYS A 329 -16.84 5.17 -29.55
N ILE A 330 -18.11 5.53 -29.70
CA ILE A 330 -18.88 6.13 -28.60
C ILE A 330 -19.34 5.01 -27.68
N ILE A 331 -19.03 5.15 -26.40
CA ILE A 331 -19.44 4.19 -25.36
C ILE A 331 -20.19 4.92 -24.25
N ARG A 332 -20.88 4.13 -23.42
CA ARG A 332 -21.34 4.57 -22.10
C ARG A 332 -20.39 4.03 -21.04
N ASP A 333 -19.63 4.88 -20.37
CA ASP A 333 -18.67 4.43 -19.37
C ASP A 333 -19.31 4.05 -18.03
N GLU A 334 -18.51 3.64 -17.05
CA GLU A 334 -18.94 3.22 -15.72
C GLU A 334 -19.61 4.32 -14.88
N TYR A 335 -19.41 5.59 -15.26
CA TYR A 335 -20.05 6.75 -14.63
C TYR A 335 -21.35 7.15 -15.35
N GLY A 336 -21.76 6.38 -16.37
CA GLY A 336 -22.94 6.66 -17.18
C GLY A 336 -22.72 7.72 -18.25
N ARG A 337 -21.48 8.24 -18.41
CA ARG A 337 -21.14 9.26 -19.41
C ARG A 337 -21.14 8.62 -20.80
N VAL A 338 -21.81 9.25 -21.76
CA VAL A 338 -21.69 8.89 -23.18
C VAL A 338 -20.51 9.68 -23.75
N ARG A 339 -19.45 9.01 -24.20
CA ARG A 339 -18.21 9.66 -24.65
C ARG A 339 -17.48 8.83 -25.70
N PRO A 340 -16.63 9.42 -26.57
CA PRO A 340 -15.68 8.64 -27.34
C PRO A 340 -14.67 7.93 -26.41
N ALA A 341 -14.23 6.75 -26.82
CA ALA A 341 -13.24 5.94 -26.10
C ALA A 341 -12.27 5.26 -27.06
N LEU A 342 -11.12 4.84 -26.51
CA LEU A 342 -10.15 4.04 -27.23
C LEU A 342 -10.82 2.77 -27.76
N ASN A 343 -10.39 2.33 -28.93
CA ASN A 343 -10.79 1.06 -29.49
C ASN A 343 -9.80 -0.03 -29.09
N TYR A 344 -10.29 -1.26 -29.04
CA TYR A 344 -9.55 -2.44 -28.64
C TYR A 344 -9.86 -3.58 -29.60
N SER A 345 -8.85 -4.33 -30.01
CA SER A 345 -9.05 -5.63 -30.62
C SER A 345 -9.10 -6.72 -29.55
N THR A 346 -9.80 -7.80 -29.86
CA THR A 346 -9.86 -9.00 -29.03
C THR A 346 -9.38 -10.19 -29.82
N SER A 347 -8.89 -11.21 -29.11
CA SER A 347 -8.70 -12.56 -29.68
C SER A 347 -9.18 -13.60 -28.69
N LEU A 348 -9.66 -14.72 -29.21
CA LEU A 348 -10.11 -15.86 -28.40
C LEU A 348 -9.12 -17.01 -28.48
N ILE A 349 -8.84 -17.63 -27.34
CA ILE A 349 -8.08 -18.87 -27.23
C ILE A 349 -8.99 -19.94 -26.60
N PRO A 350 -9.20 -21.10 -27.25
CA PRO A 350 -9.99 -22.18 -26.67
C PRO A 350 -9.29 -22.75 -25.43
N LEU A 351 -10.05 -22.93 -24.35
CA LEU A 351 -9.56 -23.53 -23.10
C LEU A 351 -10.23 -24.88 -22.86
N PHE A 352 -9.45 -25.94 -23.08
CA PHE A 352 -9.82 -27.30 -22.70
C PHE A 352 -9.55 -27.57 -21.21
N GLU A 353 -10.12 -28.65 -20.69
CA GLU A 353 -9.97 -29.09 -19.29
C GLU A 353 -8.51 -29.08 -18.79
N ASP A 354 -7.54 -29.54 -19.58
CA ASP A 354 -6.12 -29.55 -19.19
C ASP A 354 -5.53 -28.14 -19.01
N SER A 355 -5.89 -27.21 -19.90
CA SER A 355 -5.52 -25.80 -19.78
C SER A 355 -6.19 -25.16 -18.56
N LEU A 356 -7.47 -25.48 -18.31
CA LEU A 356 -8.20 -25.00 -17.14
C LEU A 356 -7.63 -25.55 -15.83
N LYS A 357 -7.21 -26.82 -15.80
CA LYS A 357 -6.51 -27.41 -14.65
C LYS A 357 -5.19 -26.70 -14.37
N LYS A 358 -4.40 -26.40 -15.41
CA LYS A 358 -3.15 -25.63 -15.26
C LYS A 358 -3.43 -24.24 -14.70
N ILE A 359 -4.40 -23.52 -15.26
CA ILE A 359 -4.83 -22.21 -14.77
C ILE A 359 -5.24 -22.32 -13.30
N PHE A 360 -6.09 -23.28 -12.93
CA PHE A 360 -6.55 -23.48 -11.56
C PHE A 360 -5.39 -23.73 -10.59
N GLN A 361 -4.40 -24.54 -10.99
CA GLN A 361 -3.20 -24.86 -10.20
C GLN A 361 -2.25 -23.66 -10.02
N SER A 362 -2.35 -22.62 -10.84
CA SER A 362 -1.56 -21.39 -10.72
C SER A 362 -2.35 -20.19 -10.20
N ILE A 363 -3.66 -20.32 -9.97
CA ILE A 363 -4.50 -19.22 -9.48
C ILE A 363 -3.89 -18.56 -8.24
N TYR A 364 -3.89 -17.23 -8.28
CA TYR A 364 -3.63 -16.36 -7.15
C TYR A 364 -4.83 -15.44 -6.94
N THR A 365 -5.17 -15.20 -5.66
CA THR A 365 -6.27 -14.31 -5.27
C THR A 365 -5.79 -13.24 -4.30
N ALA A 366 -6.51 -12.12 -4.25
CA ALA A 366 -6.50 -11.27 -3.06
C ALA A 366 -6.97 -12.09 -1.85
N ARG A 367 -6.66 -11.60 -0.64
CA ARG A 367 -7.32 -12.13 0.56
C ARG A 367 -8.80 -11.77 0.50
N PHE A 368 -9.66 -12.72 0.80
CA PHE A 368 -11.11 -12.55 0.78
C PHE A 368 -11.75 -13.20 1.99
N CYS A 369 -13.01 -12.90 2.26
CA CYS A 369 -13.80 -13.58 3.27
C CYS A 369 -15.11 -14.06 2.66
N VAL A 370 -15.57 -15.21 3.13
CA VAL A 370 -16.88 -15.78 2.82
C VAL A 370 -17.78 -15.58 4.02
N LYS A 371 -18.98 -15.05 3.78
CA LYS A 371 -20.04 -14.90 4.77
C LYS A 371 -21.38 -15.16 4.10
N ASN A 372 -22.18 -16.07 4.66
CA ASN A 372 -23.49 -16.47 4.13
C ASN A 372 -23.41 -16.97 2.67
N GLY A 373 -22.30 -17.63 2.31
CA GLY A 373 -22.07 -18.07 0.92
C GLY A 373 -21.67 -16.96 -0.06
N PHE A 374 -21.48 -15.71 0.38
CA PHE A 374 -20.99 -14.62 -0.46
C PHE A 374 -19.52 -14.30 -0.15
N ALA A 375 -18.71 -14.13 -1.19
CA ALA A 375 -17.28 -13.85 -1.11
C ALA A 375 -16.97 -12.38 -1.40
N TYR A 376 -16.29 -11.70 -0.48
CA TYR A 376 -15.92 -10.30 -0.60
C TYR A 376 -14.45 -10.09 -0.24
N ARG A 377 -13.82 -9.09 -0.87
CA ARG A 377 -12.41 -8.76 -0.64
C ARG A 377 -12.15 -8.37 0.81
N TYR A 378 -11.06 -8.87 1.40
CA TYR A 378 -10.68 -8.49 2.76
C TYR A 378 -10.43 -6.97 2.86
N GLY A 379 -11.02 -6.34 3.88
CA GLY A 379 -10.97 -4.89 4.07
C GLY A 379 -12.08 -4.12 3.35
N SER A 380 -12.88 -4.74 2.49
CA SER A 380 -14.09 -4.12 1.93
C SER A 380 -15.30 -4.30 2.86
N LYS A 381 -16.32 -3.47 2.69
CA LYS A 381 -17.58 -3.58 3.43
C LYS A 381 -18.39 -4.74 2.87
N PHE A 382 -18.74 -5.71 3.73
CA PHE A 382 -19.65 -6.79 3.37
C PHE A 382 -21.02 -6.26 2.96
N ARG A 383 -21.56 -6.80 1.87
CA ARG A 383 -22.91 -6.57 1.36
C ARG A 383 -23.48 -7.90 0.90
N GLU A 384 -24.72 -8.18 1.24
CA GLU A 384 -25.40 -9.41 0.83
C GLU A 384 -26.27 -9.11 -0.39
N ASP A 385 -25.62 -8.89 -1.53
CA ASP A 385 -26.26 -8.51 -2.79
C ASP A 385 -25.50 -9.07 -4.01
N ASN A 386 -26.04 -8.84 -5.21
CA ASN A 386 -25.46 -9.33 -6.47
C ASN A 386 -24.19 -8.60 -6.90
N SER A 387 -23.67 -7.63 -6.13
CA SER A 387 -22.42 -6.93 -6.46
C SER A 387 -21.16 -7.74 -6.14
N ILE A 388 -21.28 -8.83 -5.35
CA ILE A 388 -20.18 -9.71 -4.98
C ILE A 388 -20.47 -11.18 -5.37
N PRO A 389 -19.43 -11.98 -5.68
CA PRO A 389 -19.62 -13.36 -6.11
C PRO A 389 -20.06 -14.29 -4.98
N LYS A 390 -20.70 -15.39 -5.36
CA LYS A 390 -21.10 -16.46 -4.43
C LYS A 390 -20.10 -17.61 -4.44
N LEU A 391 -19.85 -18.17 -3.26
CA LEU A 391 -19.10 -19.40 -2.98
C LEU A 391 -19.88 -20.19 -1.90
N GLU A 392 -21.06 -20.69 -2.26
CA GLU A 392 -22.05 -21.26 -1.32
C GLU A 392 -21.55 -22.52 -0.61
N ASP A 393 -20.65 -23.27 -1.24
CA ASP A 393 -20.03 -24.48 -0.69
C ASP A 393 -18.81 -24.20 0.19
N VAL A 394 -18.41 -22.94 0.35
CA VAL A 394 -17.27 -22.53 1.18
C VAL A 394 -17.78 -22.02 2.52
N ALA A 395 -17.30 -22.61 3.61
CA ALA A 395 -17.67 -22.21 4.96
C ALA A 395 -17.28 -20.76 5.26
N ASN A 396 -18.01 -20.11 6.18
CA ASN A 396 -17.70 -18.77 6.64
C ASN A 396 -16.26 -18.68 7.19
N GLY A 397 -15.50 -17.68 6.74
CA GLY A 397 -14.09 -17.53 7.09
C GLY A 397 -13.36 -16.59 6.16
N CYS A 398 -12.08 -16.31 6.44
CA CYS A 398 -11.23 -15.54 5.54
C CYS A 398 -10.16 -16.45 4.91
N TYR A 399 -9.94 -16.29 3.62
CA TYR A 399 -9.15 -17.19 2.80
C TYR A 399 -8.22 -16.42 1.87
N GLU A 400 -7.20 -17.10 1.36
CA GLU A 400 -6.37 -16.66 0.24
C GLU A 400 -5.89 -17.88 -0.55
N ILE A 401 -5.74 -17.73 -1.86
CA ILE A 401 -5.19 -18.77 -2.74
C ILE A 401 -3.86 -18.28 -3.30
N GLN A 402 -2.83 -19.12 -3.20
CA GLN A 402 -1.50 -18.86 -3.75
C GLN A 402 -1.05 -20.10 -4.51
N ASN A 403 -0.75 -19.96 -5.81
CA ASN A 403 -0.35 -21.05 -6.70
C ASN A 403 -1.31 -22.24 -6.57
N GLY A 404 -2.61 -21.98 -6.73
CA GLY A 404 -3.69 -22.97 -6.68
C GLY A 404 -3.94 -23.60 -5.31
N LYS A 405 -3.19 -23.23 -4.26
CA LYS A 405 -3.35 -23.76 -2.90
C LYS A 405 -4.12 -22.77 -2.05
N ALA A 406 -5.22 -23.23 -1.45
CA ALA A 406 -6.04 -22.42 -0.56
C ALA A 406 -5.54 -22.46 0.89
N TYR A 407 -5.66 -21.32 1.57
CA TYR A 407 -5.27 -21.12 2.96
C TYR A 407 -6.40 -20.45 3.73
N LEU A 408 -6.66 -20.91 4.97
CA LEU A 408 -7.50 -20.21 5.94
C LEU A 408 -6.65 -19.18 6.67
N VAL A 409 -7.17 -17.96 6.82
CA VAL A 409 -6.51 -16.83 7.49
C VAL A 409 -7.23 -16.53 8.80
N ASN A 410 -6.49 -16.58 9.91
CA ASN A 410 -7.07 -16.27 11.22
C ASN A 410 -7.08 -14.75 11.52
N PHE A 411 -7.62 -14.37 12.67
CA PHE A 411 -7.69 -12.96 13.10
C PHE A 411 -6.32 -12.31 13.35
N LEU A 412 -5.24 -13.09 13.51
CA LEU A 412 -3.86 -12.57 13.58
C LEU A 412 -3.20 -12.45 12.20
N GLY A 413 -3.84 -12.94 11.13
CA GLY A 413 -3.26 -12.96 9.78
C GLY A 413 -2.42 -14.20 9.48
N ILE A 414 -2.35 -15.14 10.40
CA ILE A 414 -1.61 -16.40 10.23
C ILE A 414 -2.41 -17.31 9.30
N THR A 415 -1.73 -17.84 8.29
CA THR A 415 -2.30 -18.73 7.27
C THR A 415 -2.14 -20.19 7.66
N LYS A 416 -3.21 -20.98 7.57
CA LYS A 416 -3.19 -22.44 7.68
C LYS A 416 -3.60 -23.03 6.33
N LYS A 417 -2.73 -23.87 5.74
CA LYS A 417 -3.03 -24.56 4.49
C LYS A 417 -4.29 -25.42 4.64
N LEU A 418 -5.23 -25.30 3.71
CA LEU A 418 -6.43 -26.13 3.68
C LEU A 418 -6.11 -27.52 3.12
N LYS A 419 -6.90 -28.51 3.54
CA LYS A 419 -6.79 -29.89 3.04
C LYS A 419 -7.17 -29.97 1.56
N ASN A 420 -6.69 -30.99 0.87
CA ASN A 420 -6.95 -31.15 -0.57
C ASN A 420 -8.44 -31.33 -0.88
N ASP A 421 -9.21 -31.98 -0.01
CA ASP A 421 -10.66 -32.18 -0.11
C ASP A 421 -11.49 -30.91 0.15
N HIS A 422 -10.87 -29.84 0.65
CA HIS A 422 -11.56 -28.57 0.84
C HIS A 422 -12.04 -28.02 -0.51
N PRO A 423 -13.25 -27.46 -0.60
CA PRO A 423 -13.80 -27.09 -1.90
C PRO A 423 -12.93 -26.09 -2.69
N LEU A 424 -12.30 -25.11 -2.02
CA LEU A 424 -11.38 -24.18 -2.69
C LEU A 424 -10.14 -24.83 -3.35
N ASN A 425 -9.81 -26.08 -2.98
CA ASN A 425 -8.72 -26.86 -3.59
C ASN A 425 -9.23 -27.88 -4.63
N GLN A 426 -10.56 -28.00 -4.80
CA GLN A 426 -11.16 -28.89 -5.78
C GLN A 426 -11.32 -28.17 -7.11
N PHE A 427 -10.75 -28.77 -8.15
CA PHE A 427 -10.89 -28.25 -9.51
C PHE A 427 -12.36 -28.31 -9.95
N SER A 428 -12.83 -27.22 -10.53
CA SER A 428 -14.01 -27.24 -11.40
C SER A 428 -13.92 -26.12 -12.44
N ILE A 429 -14.53 -26.34 -13.60
CA ILE A 429 -14.56 -25.37 -14.69
C ILE A 429 -15.18 -24.05 -14.22
N ALA A 430 -16.35 -24.11 -13.58
CA ALA A 430 -17.05 -22.94 -13.03
C ALA A 430 -16.22 -22.18 -11.98
N ARG A 431 -15.52 -22.89 -11.09
CA ARG A 431 -14.68 -22.27 -10.05
C ARG A 431 -13.44 -21.63 -10.63
N THR A 432 -12.83 -22.28 -11.62
CA THR A 432 -11.68 -21.75 -12.35
C THR A 432 -12.05 -20.42 -13.00
N LYS A 433 -13.17 -20.35 -13.72
CA LYS A 433 -13.69 -19.10 -14.29
C LYS A 433 -13.95 -18.03 -13.23
N THR A 434 -14.68 -18.37 -12.17
CA THR A 434 -15.02 -17.41 -11.10
C THR A 434 -13.78 -16.86 -10.41
N LEU A 435 -12.85 -17.72 -10.01
CA LEU A 435 -11.62 -17.31 -9.33
C LEU A 435 -10.65 -16.59 -10.28
N TYR A 436 -10.60 -16.97 -11.56
CA TYR A 436 -9.82 -16.25 -12.56
C TYR A 436 -10.38 -14.84 -12.74
N ASN A 437 -11.66 -14.68 -13.09
CA ASN A 437 -12.21 -13.37 -13.39
C ASN A 437 -12.37 -12.47 -12.16
N LEU A 438 -12.64 -13.03 -10.98
CA LEU A 438 -13.04 -12.23 -9.80
C LEU A 438 -12.10 -12.37 -8.61
N GLY A 439 -11.08 -13.22 -8.68
CA GLY A 439 -10.23 -13.54 -7.53
C GLY A 439 -9.37 -12.39 -7.00
N ILE A 440 -9.26 -11.26 -7.70
CA ILE A 440 -8.51 -10.09 -7.22
C ILE A 440 -9.46 -9.05 -6.61
N GLU A 441 -10.58 -8.78 -7.26
CA GLU A 441 -11.51 -7.72 -6.88
C GLU A 441 -12.66 -8.21 -5.99
N PHE A 442 -13.08 -9.46 -6.16
CA PHE A 442 -14.29 -10.05 -5.56
C PHE A 442 -15.52 -9.15 -5.77
N SER A 443 -15.74 -8.71 -7.02
CA SER A 443 -16.89 -7.89 -7.40
C SER A 443 -17.42 -8.30 -8.77
N ASN A 444 -18.73 -8.55 -8.86
CA ASN A 444 -19.40 -8.95 -10.10
C ASN A 444 -19.44 -7.84 -11.16
N VAL A 445 -19.02 -6.61 -10.86
CA VAL A 445 -18.88 -5.54 -11.86
C VAL A 445 -17.84 -5.91 -12.93
N PHE A 446 -16.88 -6.77 -12.60
CA PHE A 446 -15.86 -7.27 -13.51
C PHE A 446 -16.31 -8.49 -14.34
N ASN A 447 -17.49 -9.05 -14.07
CA ASN A 447 -18.07 -10.09 -14.94
C ASN A 447 -18.47 -9.50 -16.29
N PRO A 448 -18.45 -10.31 -17.36
CA PRO A 448 -18.93 -9.89 -18.67
C PRO A 448 -20.43 -9.54 -18.61
N HIS A 449 -20.78 -8.32 -19.00
CA HIS A 449 -22.18 -7.86 -19.02
C HIS A 449 -22.54 -7.01 -20.23
N ARG A 450 -21.56 -6.59 -21.04
CA ARG A 450 -21.76 -5.85 -22.30
C ARG A 450 -20.53 -5.94 -23.21
N LYS A 451 -20.73 -5.72 -24.51
CA LYS A 451 -19.64 -5.45 -25.46
C LYS A 451 -18.91 -4.15 -25.11
N ASN A 452 -17.63 -4.05 -25.44
CA ASN A 452 -16.78 -2.88 -25.13
C ASN A 452 -16.79 -2.48 -23.64
N GLN A 453 -16.85 -3.47 -22.74
CA GLN A 453 -16.79 -3.26 -21.30
C GLN A 453 -15.40 -2.77 -20.88
N LEU A 454 -15.33 -1.60 -20.25
CA LEU A 454 -14.07 -1.00 -19.78
C LEU A 454 -13.49 -1.70 -18.54
N LEU A 455 -14.36 -2.16 -17.62
CA LEU A 455 -13.95 -2.81 -16.38
C LEU A 455 -13.74 -4.29 -16.64
N VAL A 456 -12.51 -4.67 -16.96
CA VAL A 456 -12.09 -6.07 -17.09
C VAL A 456 -11.32 -6.52 -15.84
N PRO A 457 -11.30 -7.83 -15.53
CA PRO A 457 -10.50 -8.37 -14.45
C PRO A 457 -9.04 -7.89 -14.49
N SER A 458 -8.41 -7.70 -13.32
CA SER A 458 -6.96 -7.44 -13.23
C SER A 458 -6.14 -8.71 -13.51
N ARG A 459 -6.32 -9.28 -14.70
CA ARG A 459 -5.60 -10.46 -15.20
C ARG A 459 -4.97 -10.09 -16.53
N TYR A 460 -3.72 -10.45 -16.70
CA TYR A 460 -2.94 -10.02 -17.86
C TYR A 460 -2.28 -11.20 -18.55
N ALA A 461 -2.01 -11.05 -19.83
CA ALA A 461 -1.30 -12.04 -20.62
C ALA A 461 -0.12 -11.37 -21.35
N TYR A 462 0.95 -12.12 -21.56
CA TYR A 462 2.12 -11.65 -22.30
C TYR A 462 2.89 -12.81 -22.93
N PHE A 463 3.71 -12.48 -23.92
CA PHE A 463 4.69 -13.40 -24.48
C PHE A 463 6.09 -13.06 -23.99
N ARG A 464 6.88 -14.08 -23.67
CA ARG A 464 8.31 -13.96 -23.36
C ARG A 464 9.00 -15.25 -23.76
N ASP A 465 10.12 -15.15 -24.48
CA ASP A 465 10.95 -16.30 -24.86
C ASP A 465 10.15 -17.42 -25.57
N ASN A 466 9.19 -17.03 -26.43
CA ASN A 466 8.22 -17.90 -27.15
C ASN A 466 7.18 -18.61 -26.28
N ASP A 467 7.16 -18.36 -24.97
CA ASP A 467 6.14 -18.88 -24.07
C ASP A 467 5.02 -17.85 -23.86
N PHE A 468 3.79 -18.35 -23.74
CA PHE A 468 2.62 -17.56 -23.37
C PHE A 468 2.37 -17.65 -21.86
N TYR A 469 2.29 -16.51 -21.21
CA TYR A 469 2.10 -16.40 -19.77
C TYR A 469 0.78 -15.73 -19.42
N LEU A 470 0.17 -16.20 -18.33
CA LEU A 470 -0.94 -15.55 -17.65
C LEU A 470 -0.47 -15.04 -16.28
N ILE A 471 -0.63 -13.75 -16.05
CA ILE A 471 -0.36 -13.08 -14.78
C ILE A 471 -1.63 -13.06 -13.94
N TYR A 472 -1.45 -13.39 -12.67
CA TYR A 472 -2.50 -13.47 -11.68
C TYR A 472 -2.52 -12.27 -10.73
#